data_AF-A0AAU4ATC6-F1
#
_entry.id   AF-A0AAU4ATC6-F1
#
_cell.length_a   1.000
_cell.length_b   1.000
_cell.length_c   1.000
_cell.angle_alpha   90.00
_cell.angle_beta   90.00
_cell.angle_gamma   90.00
#
_symmetry.space_group_name_H-M   'P 1'
#
loop_
_entity.id
_entity.type
_entity.pdbx_description
1 polymer ?
#
loop_
_entity_poly.entity_id
_entity_poly.type
_entity_poly.pdbx_seq_one_letter_code
_entity_poly.pdbx_strand_id
1 'polypeptide(L)'
;MPDLSALRAFLAHARSRVEPAQFTELHDLLAKRDPRGHRPPGLTQAHMDLLLGRAPGTYHRLERRATMRPADLELIGRILNLSENEWRAAWSYAYSTPPPRPLNPSAGWSLPREWETALGAITSAAFIQDGEGRVLGYNDAFAAYFSPEPVPHDLLRWGLLAPAARHVLGDWHSQWAPALCRQLRLALARNPASDGLTALMADALADEVAAQALNAPHQPETYTPSRPALPAPCGILASARGGSPCAWPAPPTPQERV
;
A
#
# COMPACT_ATOMS: atom_id res chain seq x y z
N MET A 1 -15.23 11.97 -12.01
CA MET A 1 -15.68 13.30 -11.58
C MET A 1 -15.64 13.31 -10.05
N PRO A 2 -15.04 14.33 -9.41
CA PRO A 2 -14.91 14.37 -7.96
C PRO A 2 -16.25 14.26 -7.25
N ASP A 3 -16.31 13.45 -6.19
CA ASP A 3 -17.50 13.30 -5.34
C ASP A 3 -17.31 14.11 -4.06
N LEU A 4 -17.58 15.41 -4.17
CA LEU A 4 -17.44 16.35 -3.06
C LEU A 4 -18.46 16.10 -1.96
N SER A 5 -19.59 15.47 -2.28
CA SER A 5 -20.61 15.13 -1.29
C SER A 5 -20.11 14.00 -0.38
N ALA A 6 -19.52 12.96 -0.97
CA ALA A 6 -18.86 11.89 -0.25
C ALA A 6 -17.65 12.40 0.54
N LEU A 7 -16.82 13.27 -0.05
CA LEU A 7 -15.70 13.88 0.66
C LEU A 7 -16.15 14.64 1.92
N ARG A 8 -17.21 15.44 1.83
CA ARG A 8 -17.73 16.20 2.98
C ARG A 8 -18.26 15.30 4.08
N ALA A 9 -19.07 14.31 3.72
CA ALA A 9 -19.59 13.33 4.68
C ALA A 9 -18.44 12.58 5.36
N PHE A 10 -17.44 12.18 4.57
CA PHE A 10 -16.24 11.51 5.04
C PHE A 10 -15.45 12.38 6.03
N LEU A 11 -15.12 13.64 5.67
CA LEU A 11 -14.36 14.54 6.55
C LEU A 11 -15.12 14.89 7.82
N ALA A 12 -16.44 15.07 7.75
CA ALA A 12 -17.29 15.31 8.92
C ALA A 12 -17.27 14.11 9.88
N HIS A 13 -17.35 12.88 9.34
CA HIS A 13 -17.25 11.66 10.14
C HIS A 13 -15.83 11.48 10.72
N ALA A 14 -14.79 11.71 9.93
CA ALA A 14 -13.41 11.62 10.41
C ALA A 14 -13.16 12.59 11.57
N ARG A 15 -13.64 13.84 11.46
CA ARG A 15 -13.56 14.86 12.52
C ARG A 15 -14.25 14.47 13.82
N SER A 16 -15.40 13.80 13.75
CA SER A 16 -16.16 13.46 14.97
C SER A 16 -15.47 12.38 15.81
N ARG A 17 -14.57 11.59 15.22
CA ARG A 17 -13.79 10.56 15.92
C ARG A 17 -12.53 11.08 16.61
N VAL A 18 -12.06 12.27 16.24
CA VAL A 18 -10.78 12.81 16.70
C VAL A 18 -11.01 13.62 17.97
N GLU A 19 -10.45 13.16 19.09
CA GLU A 19 -10.60 13.82 20.38
C GLU A 19 -9.85 15.15 20.42
N PRO A 20 -10.51 16.30 20.69
CA PRO A 20 -9.83 17.61 20.69
C PRO A 20 -8.71 17.73 21.72
N ALA A 21 -8.78 16.99 22.82
CA ALA A 21 -7.82 17.06 23.92
C ALA A 21 -6.41 16.56 23.53
N GLN A 22 -6.26 15.84 22.41
CA GLN A 22 -4.96 15.38 21.94
C GLN A 22 -4.08 16.51 21.36
N PHE A 23 -4.66 17.69 21.08
CA PHE A 23 -3.94 18.84 20.54
C PHE A 23 -3.67 19.89 21.62
N THR A 24 -2.40 20.16 21.90
CA THR A 24 -1.97 21.16 22.89
C THR A 24 -2.47 22.56 22.54
N GLU A 25 -2.55 22.88 21.25
CA GLU A 25 -3.03 24.16 20.73
C GLU A 25 -4.51 24.43 21.07
N LEU A 26 -5.27 23.38 21.42
CA LEU A 26 -6.68 23.48 21.82
C LEU A 26 -6.88 23.50 23.34
N HIS A 27 -5.86 23.19 24.15
CA HIS A 27 -6.02 23.05 25.61
C HIS A 27 -6.60 24.31 26.27
N ASP A 28 -6.06 25.49 25.94
CA ASP A 28 -6.57 26.77 26.45
C ASP A 28 -8.02 27.05 26.07
N LEU A 29 -8.40 26.69 24.84
CA LEU A 29 -9.75 26.89 24.33
C LEU A 29 -10.75 25.93 24.97
N LEU A 30 -10.31 24.70 25.25
CA LEU A 30 -11.10 23.69 25.95
C LEU A 30 -11.27 24.06 27.44
N ALA A 31 -10.23 24.62 28.07
CA ALA A 31 -10.26 25.06 29.47
C ALA A 31 -11.15 26.29 29.71
N LYS A 32 -11.25 27.20 28.74
CA LYS A 32 -12.04 28.44 28.85
C LYS A 32 -13.56 28.25 28.64
N ARG A 33 -14.02 27.06 28.25
CA ARG A 33 -15.42 26.83 27.85
C ARG A 33 -16.30 26.39 29.03
N ASP A 34 -17.50 26.96 29.12
CA ASP A 34 -18.48 26.70 30.18
C ASP A 34 -18.75 25.19 30.34
N PRO A 35 -18.56 24.61 31.54
CA PRO A 35 -18.78 23.18 31.79
C PRO A 35 -20.23 22.71 31.52
N ARG A 36 -21.19 23.63 31.38
CA ARG A 36 -22.61 23.34 31.08
C ARG A 36 -22.94 23.30 29.59
N GLY A 37 -21.99 23.58 28.70
CA GLY A 37 -22.20 23.58 27.26
C GLY A 37 -22.17 22.17 26.65
N HIS A 38 -23.02 21.93 25.64
CA HIS A 38 -22.96 20.71 24.81
C HIS A 38 -21.57 20.60 24.17
N ARG A 39 -20.83 19.53 24.48
CA ARG A 39 -19.57 19.21 23.82
C ARG A 39 -19.89 18.53 22.49
N PRO A 40 -19.67 19.15 21.32
CA PRO A 40 -19.78 18.42 20.08
C PRO A 40 -18.77 17.26 20.12
N PRO A 41 -19.16 16.03 19.74
CA PRO A 41 -18.21 14.94 19.67
C PRO A 41 -17.16 15.25 18.60
N GLY A 42 -15.90 15.29 19.02
CA GLY A 42 -14.74 15.49 18.15
C GLY A 42 -14.38 16.94 17.80
N LEU A 43 -13.60 17.12 16.74
CA LEU A 43 -13.11 18.43 16.31
C LEU A 43 -14.24 19.28 15.70
N THR A 44 -14.30 20.58 16.04
CA THR A 44 -15.20 21.55 15.38
C THR A 44 -14.53 22.16 14.14
N GLN A 45 -15.28 22.78 13.23
CA GLN A 45 -14.67 23.45 12.06
C GLN A 45 -13.71 24.56 12.50
N ALA A 46 -14.03 25.27 13.58
CA ALA A 46 -13.15 26.28 14.17
C ALA A 46 -11.85 25.67 14.74
N HIS A 47 -11.91 24.46 15.32
CA HIS A 47 -10.69 23.76 15.73
C HIS A 47 -9.80 23.44 14.51
N MET A 48 -10.40 23.02 13.40
CA MET A 48 -9.64 22.76 12.17
C MET A 48 -8.98 24.02 11.61
N ASP A 49 -9.69 25.15 11.60
CA ASP A 49 -9.09 26.42 11.17
C ASP A 49 -7.83 26.75 11.98
N LEU A 50 -7.88 26.56 13.31
CA LEU A 50 -6.75 26.79 14.20
C LEU A 50 -5.61 25.79 13.97
N LEU A 51 -5.91 24.50 13.90
CA LEU A 51 -4.90 23.44 13.68
C LEU A 51 -4.25 23.53 12.29
N LEU A 52 -4.98 24.05 11.29
CA LEU A 52 -4.44 24.33 9.96
C LEU A 52 -3.64 25.64 9.90
N GLY A 53 -3.64 26.45 10.97
CA GLY A 53 -3.03 27.78 10.98
C GLY A 53 -3.70 28.74 9.99
N ARG A 54 -5.02 28.63 9.80
CA ARG A 54 -5.80 29.42 8.83
C ARG A 54 -6.78 30.36 9.52
N ALA A 55 -7.18 31.39 8.80
CA ALA A 55 -8.20 32.33 9.27
C ALA A 55 -9.55 31.62 9.51
N PRO A 56 -10.37 32.07 10.47
CA PRO A 56 -11.68 31.48 10.74
C PRO A 56 -12.58 31.35 9.50
N GLY A 57 -13.26 30.20 9.39
CA GLY A 57 -14.14 29.86 8.27
C GLY A 57 -13.42 29.35 7.03
N THR A 58 -12.09 29.17 7.06
CA THR A 58 -11.33 28.65 5.92
C THR A 58 -11.66 27.20 5.66
N TYR A 59 -11.67 26.36 6.69
CA TYR A 59 -12.01 24.94 6.63
C TYR A 59 -13.45 24.74 6.17
N HIS A 60 -14.39 25.56 6.65
CA HIS A 60 -15.77 25.55 6.16
C HIS A 60 -15.85 25.83 4.64
N ARG A 61 -15.05 26.77 4.13
CA ARG A 61 -14.95 27.02 2.68
C ARG A 61 -14.28 25.87 1.95
N LEU A 62 -13.29 25.22 2.56
CA LEU A 62 -12.62 24.04 1.98
C LEU A 62 -13.58 22.85 1.85
N GLU A 63 -14.43 22.61 2.85
CA GLU A 63 -15.48 21.59 2.75
C GLU A 63 -16.55 21.93 1.71
N ARG A 64 -16.80 23.23 1.43
CA ARG A 64 -17.85 23.65 0.48
C ARG A 64 -17.38 23.87 -0.96
N ARG A 65 -16.08 24.08 -1.20
CA ARG A 65 -15.53 24.37 -2.53
C ARG A 65 -15.03 23.10 -3.21
N ALA A 66 -15.13 23.09 -4.53
CA ALA A 66 -14.81 21.94 -5.37
C ALA A 66 -13.33 21.61 -5.51
N THR A 67 -12.44 22.55 -5.17
CA THR A 67 -11.00 22.38 -5.36
C THR A 67 -10.27 22.66 -4.05
N MET A 68 -9.78 21.58 -3.45
CA MET A 68 -8.81 21.62 -2.37
C MET A 68 -7.41 21.49 -2.97
N ARG A 69 -6.42 22.19 -2.41
CA ARG A 69 -5.03 21.94 -2.82
C ARG A 69 -4.56 20.62 -2.21
N PRO A 70 -3.79 19.80 -2.93
CA PRO A 70 -3.28 18.53 -2.41
C PRO A 70 -2.60 18.63 -1.04
N ALA A 71 -1.82 19.69 -0.84
CA ALA A 71 -1.15 19.96 0.43
C ALA A 71 -2.13 20.24 1.60
N ASP A 72 -3.27 20.90 1.32
CA ASP A 72 -4.28 21.14 2.34
C ASP A 72 -5.00 19.83 2.72
N LEU A 73 -5.32 18.98 1.73
CA LEU A 73 -5.95 17.68 1.98
C LEU A 73 -5.03 16.76 2.78
N GLU A 74 -3.73 16.77 2.50
CA GLU A 74 -2.75 15.99 3.26
C GLU A 74 -2.64 16.48 4.71
N LEU A 75 -2.55 17.79 4.94
CA LEU A 75 -2.49 18.34 6.29
C LEU A 75 -3.77 18.01 7.08
N ILE A 76 -4.93 18.08 6.43
CA ILE A 76 -6.21 17.63 7.00
C ILE A 76 -6.14 16.14 7.33
N GLY A 77 -5.64 15.31 6.41
CA GLY A 77 -5.48 13.87 6.64
C GLY A 77 -4.64 13.56 7.87
N ARG A 78 -3.54 14.29 8.07
CA ARG A 78 -2.65 14.17 9.24
C ARG A 78 -3.35 14.58 10.53
N ILE A 79 -4.02 15.75 10.54
CA ILE A 79 -4.77 16.23 11.71
C ILE A 79 -5.88 15.23 12.10
N LEU A 80 -6.56 14.66 11.10
CA LEU A 80 -7.65 13.71 11.34
C LEU A 80 -7.17 12.29 11.62
N ASN A 81 -5.86 12.07 11.69
CA ASN A 81 -5.21 10.77 11.85
C ASN A 81 -5.82 9.70 10.93
N LEU A 82 -5.97 10.03 9.64
CA LEU A 82 -6.54 9.10 8.67
C LEU A 82 -5.62 7.88 8.50
N SER A 83 -6.20 6.69 8.48
CA SER A 83 -5.51 5.51 7.97
C SER A 83 -5.23 5.64 6.47
N GLU A 84 -4.39 4.76 5.93
CA GLU A 84 -4.05 4.81 4.50
C GLU A 84 -5.22 4.47 3.57
N ASN A 85 -6.14 3.63 4.04
CA ASN A 85 -7.37 3.35 3.29
C ASN A 85 -8.28 4.58 3.25
N GLU A 86 -8.40 5.26 4.39
CA GLU A 86 -9.13 6.51 4.53
C GLU A 86 -8.50 7.65 3.73
N TRP A 87 -7.17 7.74 3.70
CA TRP A 87 -6.43 8.66 2.85
C TRP A 87 -6.72 8.44 1.37
N ARG A 88 -6.64 7.18 0.91
CA ARG A 88 -6.99 6.81 -0.47
C ARG A 88 -8.43 7.17 -0.82
N ALA A 89 -9.38 6.89 0.08
CA ALA A 89 -10.78 7.26 -0.11
C ALA A 89 -10.96 8.79 -0.22
N ALA A 90 -10.41 9.55 0.73
CA ALA A 90 -10.48 11.02 0.74
C ALA A 90 -9.88 11.63 -0.54
N TRP A 91 -8.72 11.14 -0.97
CA TRP A 91 -8.08 11.59 -2.19
C TRP A 91 -8.90 11.26 -3.43
N SER A 92 -9.43 10.04 -3.53
CA SER A 92 -10.26 9.63 -4.67
C SER A 92 -11.55 10.44 -4.76
N TYR A 93 -12.18 10.78 -3.63
CA TYR A 93 -13.32 11.70 -3.64
C TYR A 93 -12.94 13.10 -4.12
N ALA A 94 -11.78 13.62 -3.71
CA ALA A 94 -11.32 14.96 -4.06
C ALA A 94 -10.84 15.10 -5.52
N TYR A 95 -10.13 14.10 -6.05
CA TYR A 95 -9.40 14.21 -7.32
C TYR A 95 -9.75 13.15 -8.36
N SER A 96 -10.59 12.15 -8.03
CA SER A 96 -10.89 11.00 -8.90
C SER A 96 -9.65 10.21 -9.35
N THR A 97 -8.56 10.29 -8.60
CA THR A 97 -7.30 9.57 -8.84
C THR A 97 -6.88 8.85 -7.55
N PRO A 98 -5.93 7.90 -7.61
CA PRO A 98 -5.22 7.48 -6.40
C PRO A 98 -4.28 8.60 -5.91
N PRO A 99 -4.00 8.67 -4.60
CA PRO A 99 -3.01 9.61 -4.09
C PRO A 99 -1.62 9.30 -4.66
N PRO A 100 -0.82 10.32 -5.00
CA PRO A 100 0.51 10.15 -5.57
C PRO A 100 1.50 9.56 -4.56
N ARG A 101 1.19 9.66 -3.26
CA ARG A 101 2.01 9.15 -2.16
C ARG A 101 1.14 8.80 -0.95
N PRO A 102 1.58 7.85 -0.11
CA PRO A 102 0.90 7.56 1.15
C PRO A 102 0.89 8.78 2.07
N LEU A 103 -0.03 8.79 3.03
CA LEU A 103 -0.12 9.87 4.03
C LEU A 103 1.02 9.75 5.04
N ASN A 104 1.30 8.52 5.48
CA ASN A 104 2.40 8.15 6.33
C ASN A 104 3.51 7.50 5.48
N PRO A 105 4.76 8.01 5.49
CA PRO A 105 5.85 7.41 4.71
C PRO A 105 6.16 5.95 5.07
N SER A 106 5.88 5.53 6.30
CA SER A 106 6.01 4.15 6.78
C SER A 106 4.78 3.27 6.50
N ALA A 107 3.74 3.82 5.87
CA ALA A 107 2.59 3.07 5.45
C ALA A 107 2.98 1.93 4.51
N GLY A 108 2.55 0.72 4.86
CA GLY A 108 2.91 -0.48 4.11
C GLY A 108 4.22 -1.12 4.54
N TRP A 109 4.85 -0.68 5.65
CA TRP A 109 6.02 -1.35 6.24
C TRP A 109 5.66 -2.25 7.42
N SER A 110 4.39 -2.26 7.86
CA SER A 110 3.90 -3.17 8.91
C SER A 110 2.73 -3.98 8.40
N LEU A 111 2.74 -5.27 8.74
CA LEU A 111 1.65 -6.19 8.44
C LEU A 111 0.66 -6.19 9.61
N PRO A 112 -0.63 -5.88 9.41
CA PRO A 112 -1.62 -6.01 10.48
C PRO A 112 -1.71 -7.46 10.99
N ARG A 113 -1.94 -7.65 12.29
CA ARG A 113 -1.94 -8.98 12.95
C ARG A 113 -2.92 -9.98 12.31
N GLU A 114 -4.02 -9.49 11.74
CA GLU A 114 -5.00 -10.33 11.05
C GLU A 114 -4.37 -11.02 9.82
N TRP A 115 -3.48 -10.31 9.11
CA TRP A 115 -2.75 -10.85 7.98
C TRP A 115 -1.64 -11.81 8.39
N GLU A 116 -0.99 -11.59 9.54
CA GLU A 116 -0.05 -12.57 10.11
C GLU A 116 -0.77 -13.88 10.44
N THR A 117 -1.95 -13.78 11.05
CA THR A 117 -2.78 -14.95 11.37
C THR A 117 -3.23 -15.69 10.11
N ALA A 118 -3.65 -14.94 9.08
CA ALA A 118 -4.02 -15.52 7.79
C ALA A 118 -2.84 -16.20 7.09
N LEU A 119 -1.65 -15.57 7.11
CA LEU A 119 -0.43 -16.16 6.57
C LEU A 119 -0.06 -17.47 7.27
N GLY A 120 -0.17 -17.52 8.60
CA GLY A 120 0.10 -18.73 9.38
C GLY A 120 -0.87 -19.88 9.10
N ALA A 121 -2.08 -19.58 8.61
CA ALA A 121 -3.07 -20.61 8.24
C ALA A 121 -2.80 -21.25 6.85
N ILE A 122 -1.96 -20.63 6.01
CA ILE A 122 -1.63 -21.16 4.69
C ILE A 122 -0.52 -22.20 4.83
N THR A 123 -0.79 -23.43 4.37
CA THR A 123 0.17 -24.54 4.46
C THR A 123 1.23 -24.52 3.36
N SER A 124 0.92 -23.99 2.17
CA SER A 124 1.89 -23.78 1.09
C SER A 124 2.76 -22.55 1.38
N ALA A 125 3.94 -22.47 0.77
CA ALA A 125 4.80 -21.30 0.89
C ALA A 125 4.06 -20.01 0.48
N ALA A 126 4.05 -19.03 1.39
CA ALA A 126 3.32 -17.79 1.22
C ALA A 126 4.08 -16.61 1.86
N PHE A 127 3.96 -15.45 1.23
CA PHE A 127 4.50 -14.19 1.73
C PHE A 127 3.65 -13.02 1.26
N ILE A 128 3.79 -11.90 1.96
CA ILE A 128 3.19 -10.62 1.61
C ILE A 128 4.33 -9.63 1.39
N GLN A 129 4.24 -8.87 0.31
CA GLN A 129 5.18 -7.80 -0.02
C GLN A 129 4.46 -6.49 -0.28
N ASP A 130 5.19 -5.38 -0.12
CA ASP A 130 4.72 -4.05 -0.49
C ASP A 130 4.78 -3.80 -2.00
N GLY A 131 4.44 -2.57 -2.41
CA GLY A 131 4.47 -2.16 -3.82
C GLY A 131 5.88 -1.99 -4.40
N GLU A 132 6.92 -1.97 -3.57
CA GLU A 132 8.32 -1.83 -3.98
C GLU A 132 9.06 -3.17 -4.00
N GLY A 133 8.46 -4.25 -3.47
CA GLY A 133 9.04 -5.59 -3.43
C GLY A 133 9.62 -5.98 -2.05
N ARG A 134 9.38 -5.18 -1.02
CA ARG A 134 9.82 -5.47 0.35
C ARG A 134 8.89 -6.47 1.01
N VAL A 135 9.44 -7.45 1.71
CA VAL A 135 8.67 -8.48 2.42
C VAL A 135 8.14 -7.91 3.73
N LEU A 136 6.82 -7.99 3.90
CA LEU A 136 6.11 -7.53 5.09
C LEU A 136 5.81 -8.67 6.07
N GLY A 137 5.73 -9.89 5.55
CA GLY A 137 5.54 -11.11 6.34
C GLY A 137 5.59 -12.35 5.46
N TYR A 138 5.89 -13.49 6.06
CA TYR A 138 5.98 -14.78 5.40
C TYR A 138 5.68 -15.91 6.40
N ASN A 139 5.35 -17.09 5.87
CA ASN A 139 5.20 -18.30 6.68
C ASN A 139 6.47 -19.17 6.66
N ASP A 140 6.53 -20.16 7.55
CA ASP A 140 7.68 -21.06 7.70
C ASP A 140 7.99 -21.85 6.42
N ALA A 141 6.95 -22.24 5.67
CA ALA A 141 7.11 -22.94 4.40
C ALA A 141 7.84 -22.10 3.34
N PHE A 142 7.65 -20.77 3.36
CA PHE A 142 8.41 -19.87 2.50
C PHE A 142 9.84 -19.66 3.01
N ALA A 143 10.02 -19.51 4.32
CA ALA A 143 11.33 -19.34 4.94
C ALA A 143 12.28 -20.52 4.66
N ALA A 144 11.74 -21.73 4.58
CA ALA A 144 12.48 -22.94 4.29
C ALA A 144 13.25 -22.91 2.95
N TYR A 145 12.81 -22.12 1.95
CA TYR A 145 13.51 -21.99 0.68
C TYR A 145 14.84 -21.24 0.76
N PHE A 146 15.02 -20.42 1.78
CA PHE A 146 16.22 -19.60 1.95
C PHE A 146 17.21 -20.21 2.94
N SER A 147 16.78 -21.21 3.73
CA SER A 147 17.61 -21.86 4.74
C SER A 147 18.92 -22.42 4.15
N PRO A 148 20.09 -22.16 4.77
CA PRO A 148 20.28 -21.60 6.12
C PRO A 148 20.29 -20.07 6.20
N GLU A 149 20.15 -19.36 5.08
CA GLU A 149 20.13 -17.90 5.03
C GLU A 149 18.76 -17.34 5.44
N PRO A 150 18.70 -16.12 5.99
CA PRO A 150 17.44 -15.46 6.29
C PRO A 150 16.71 -15.05 5.00
N VAL A 151 15.38 -14.99 5.07
CA VAL A 151 14.56 -14.46 3.98
C VAL A 151 15.00 -13.02 3.66
N PRO A 152 15.25 -12.69 2.39
CA PRO A 152 15.62 -11.33 1.99
C PRO A 152 14.51 -10.33 2.32
N HIS A 153 14.89 -9.17 2.86
CA HIS A 153 13.94 -8.10 3.15
C HIS A 153 13.34 -7.46 1.88
N ASP A 154 14.10 -7.44 0.78
CA ASP A 154 13.65 -6.96 -0.52
C ASP A 154 13.82 -8.08 -1.56
N LEU A 155 12.71 -8.77 -1.85
CA LEU A 155 12.70 -9.89 -2.77
C LEU A 155 12.89 -9.46 -4.22
N LEU A 156 12.46 -8.25 -4.58
CA LEU A 156 12.63 -7.74 -5.94
C LEU A 156 14.11 -7.45 -6.21
N ARG A 157 14.79 -6.78 -5.27
CA ARG A 157 16.23 -6.53 -5.34
C ARG A 157 17.03 -7.82 -5.28
N TRP A 158 16.73 -8.69 -4.31
CA TRP A 158 17.41 -9.97 -4.19
C TRP A 158 17.23 -10.81 -5.45
N GLY A 159 16.00 -10.92 -5.96
CA GLY A 159 15.67 -11.70 -7.16
C GLY A 159 16.43 -11.23 -8.40
N LEU A 160 16.65 -9.92 -8.55
CA LEU A 160 17.36 -9.35 -9.70
C LEU A 160 18.89 -9.43 -9.57
N LEU A 161 19.42 -9.11 -8.39
CA LEU A 161 20.84 -8.79 -8.23
C LEU A 161 21.63 -9.84 -7.46
N ALA A 162 21.00 -10.61 -6.57
CA ALA A 162 21.75 -11.54 -5.72
C ALA A 162 22.20 -12.76 -6.54
N PRO A 163 23.51 -13.13 -6.49
CA PRO A 163 23.98 -14.36 -7.15
C PRO A 163 23.26 -15.61 -6.64
N ALA A 164 22.90 -15.64 -5.35
CA ALA A 164 22.13 -16.72 -4.75
C ALA A 164 20.74 -16.87 -5.39
N ALA A 165 20.08 -15.76 -5.74
CA ALA A 165 18.76 -15.80 -6.38
C ALA A 165 18.78 -16.54 -7.72
N ARG A 166 19.87 -16.42 -8.48
CA ARG A 166 20.02 -17.12 -9.77
C ARG A 166 20.08 -18.64 -9.62
N HIS A 167 20.45 -19.13 -8.44
CA HIS A 167 20.51 -20.55 -8.12
C HIS A 167 19.21 -21.03 -7.47
N VAL A 168 18.65 -20.25 -6.54
CA VAL A 168 17.41 -20.59 -5.83
C VAL A 168 16.19 -20.49 -6.76
N LEU A 169 16.13 -19.47 -7.60
CA LEU A 169 15.11 -19.31 -8.63
C LEU A 169 15.56 -20.06 -9.89
N GLY A 170 15.27 -21.37 -9.93
CA GLY A 170 15.56 -22.20 -11.11
C GLY A 170 15.02 -21.59 -12.42
N ASP A 171 15.72 -21.82 -13.53
CA ASP A 171 15.45 -21.19 -14.83
C ASP A 171 15.42 -19.64 -14.77
N TRP A 172 16.29 -19.06 -13.93
CA TRP A 172 16.30 -17.61 -13.65
C TRP A 172 16.24 -16.75 -14.93
N HIS A 173 17.09 -17.06 -15.92
CA HIS A 173 17.21 -16.24 -17.12
C HIS A 173 15.96 -16.27 -18.00
N SER A 174 15.28 -17.42 -18.09
CA SER A 174 14.15 -17.60 -19.02
C SER A 174 12.79 -17.33 -18.38
N GLN A 175 12.64 -17.55 -17.06
CA GLN A 175 11.35 -17.41 -16.37
C GLN A 175 11.32 -16.22 -15.41
N TRP A 176 12.33 -16.08 -14.55
CA TRP A 176 12.27 -15.13 -13.43
C TRP A 176 12.76 -13.73 -13.78
N ALA A 177 13.89 -13.60 -14.46
CA ALA A 177 14.48 -12.31 -14.80
C ALA A 177 13.50 -11.44 -15.64
N PRO A 178 12.81 -11.96 -16.67
CA PRO A 178 11.82 -11.18 -17.40
C PRO A 178 10.64 -10.73 -16.53
N ALA A 179 10.14 -11.60 -15.65
CA ALA A 179 9.03 -11.31 -14.75
C ALA A 179 9.41 -10.23 -13.70
N LEU A 180 10.59 -10.36 -13.10
CA LEU A 180 11.13 -9.40 -12.13
C LEU A 180 11.40 -8.04 -12.79
N CYS A 181 11.96 -8.02 -14.01
CA CYS A 181 12.15 -6.78 -14.79
C CYS A 181 10.80 -6.10 -15.09
N ARG A 182 9.76 -6.88 -15.42
CA ARG A 182 8.40 -6.35 -15.60
C ARG A 182 7.84 -5.79 -14.30
N GLN A 183 8.01 -6.51 -13.19
CA GLN A 183 7.57 -6.06 -11.88
C GLN A 183 8.23 -4.74 -11.47
N LEU A 184 9.55 -4.60 -11.70
CA LEU A 184 10.28 -3.35 -11.45
C LEU A 184 9.74 -2.19 -12.29
N ARG A 185 9.51 -2.39 -13.59
CA ARG A 185 8.90 -1.37 -14.46
C ARG A 185 7.51 -0.96 -13.99
N LEU A 186 6.68 -1.93 -13.60
CA LEU A 186 5.34 -1.65 -13.09
C LEU A 186 5.38 -0.93 -11.74
N ALA A 187 6.33 -1.26 -10.87
CA ALA A 187 6.54 -0.57 -9.60
C ALA A 187 6.96 0.89 -9.83
N LEU A 188 7.92 1.13 -10.73
CA LEU A 188 8.33 2.49 -11.13
C LEU A 188 7.20 3.28 -11.79
N ALA A 189 6.40 2.66 -12.65
CA ALA A 189 5.24 3.32 -13.26
C ALA A 189 4.17 3.70 -12.22
N ARG A 190 4.03 2.90 -11.15
CA ARG A 190 3.10 3.17 -10.04
C ARG A 190 3.64 4.21 -9.05
N ASN A 191 4.95 4.23 -8.82
CA ASN A 191 5.60 5.17 -7.92
C ASN A 191 6.89 5.76 -8.54
N PRO A 192 6.77 6.70 -9.49
CA PRO A 192 7.94 7.26 -10.20
C PRO A 192 8.88 8.08 -9.30
N ALA A 193 8.42 8.50 -8.12
CA ALA A 193 9.19 9.31 -7.18
C ALA A 193 9.93 8.46 -6.12
N SER A 194 9.92 7.13 -6.23
CA SER A 194 10.64 6.26 -5.29
C SER A 194 12.13 6.28 -5.59
N ASP A 195 12.91 6.86 -4.67
CA ASP A 195 14.38 6.83 -4.73
C ASP A 195 14.90 5.39 -4.68
N GLY A 196 14.25 4.51 -3.90
CA GLY A 196 14.63 3.11 -3.78
C GLY A 196 14.46 2.32 -5.07
N LEU A 197 13.32 2.47 -5.76
CA LEU A 197 13.09 1.82 -7.06
C LEU A 197 13.99 2.41 -8.16
N THR A 198 14.26 3.72 -8.10
CA THR A 198 15.17 4.39 -9.03
C THR A 198 16.60 3.89 -8.85
N ALA A 199 17.07 3.75 -7.61
CA ALA A 199 18.37 3.16 -7.30
C ALA A 199 18.44 1.70 -7.74
N LEU A 200 17.39 0.90 -7.49
CA LEU A 200 17.33 -0.48 -7.94
C LEU A 200 17.42 -0.62 -9.46
N MET A 201 16.75 0.27 -10.22
CA MET A 201 16.88 0.28 -11.68
C MET A 201 18.31 0.60 -12.12
N ALA A 202 18.95 1.58 -11.48
CA ALA A 202 20.35 1.91 -11.78
C ALA A 202 21.28 0.72 -11.49
N ASP A 203 21.12 0.07 -10.34
CA ASP A 203 21.91 -1.11 -9.97
C ASP A 203 21.68 -2.28 -10.93
N ALA A 204 20.44 -2.51 -11.37
CA ALA A 204 20.11 -3.57 -12.32
C ALA A 204 20.64 -3.29 -13.73
N LEU A 205 20.79 -2.03 -14.12
CA LEU A 205 21.47 -1.65 -15.37
C LEU A 205 23.00 -1.76 -15.25
N ALA A 206 23.56 -1.67 -14.05
CA ALA A 206 24.99 -1.83 -13.79
C ALA A 206 25.42 -3.31 -13.70
N ASP A 207 24.53 -4.22 -13.28
CA ASP A 207 24.76 -5.66 -13.33
C ASP A 207 24.60 -6.19 -14.76
N GLU A 208 25.67 -6.74 -15.35
CA GLU A 208 25.68 -7.18 -16.75
C GLU A 208 24.58 -8.20 -17.09
N VAL A 209 24.25 -9.07 -16.14
CA VAL A 209 23.30 -10.17 -16.35
C VAL A 209 21.86 -9.66 -16.25
N ALA A 210 21.55 -8.83 -15.26
CA ALA A 210 20.24 -8.19 -15.12
C ALA A 210 19.99 -7.16 -16.24
N ALA A 211 21.03 -6.42 -16.66
CA ALA A 211 20.95 -5.47 -17.75
C ALA A 211 20.57 -6.15 -19.09
N GLN A 212 21.05 -7.37 -19.35
CA GLN A 212 20.63 -8.14 -20.53
C GLN A 212 19.13 -8.45 -20.50
N ALA A 213 18.60 -8.90 -19.36
CA ALA A 213 17.18 -9.18 -19.20
C ALA A 213 16.31 -7.90 -19.27
N LEU A 214 16.81 -6.78 -18.75
CA LEU A 214 16.16 -5.48 -18.88
C LEU A 214 16.15 -5.00 -20.33
N ASN A 215 17.24 -5.12 -21.07
CA ASN A 215 17.34 -4.63 -22.43
C ASN A 215 16.69 -5.57 -23.47
N ALA A 216 16.35 -6.80 -23.07
CA ALA A 216 15.66 -7.74 -23.95
C ALA A 216 14.29 -7.18 -24.37
N PRO A 217 13.94 -7.28 -25.67
CA PRO A 217 12.63 -6.86 -26.15
C PRO A 217 11.54 -7.65 -25.42
N HIS A 218 10.51 -6.95 -24.96
CA HIS A 218 9.35 -7.60 -24.35
C HIS A 218 8.79 -8.62 -25.35
N GLN A 219 8.70 -9.88 -24.94
CA GLN A 219 7.87 -10.86 -25.61
C GLN A 219 6.58 -11.01 -24.79
N PRO A 220 5.39 -11.02 -25.43
CA PRO A 220 4.17 -11.36 -24.72
C PRO A 220 4.28 -12.80 -24.23
N GLU A 221 4.11 -13.00 -22.92
CA GLU A 221 4.18 -14.34 -22.33
C GLU A 221 3.06 -15.23 -22.88
N THR A 222 3.47 -16.30 -23.54
CA THR A 222 2.63 -17.50 -23.62
C THR A 222 2.90 -18.29 -22.35
N TYR A 223 1.93 -18.27 -21.43
CA TYR A 223 2.00 -19.11 -20.23
C TYR A 223 1.91 -20.58 -20.67
N THR A 224 3.06 -21.25 -20.78
CA THR A 224 3.14 -22.70 -20.81
C THR A 224 3.50 -23.14 -19.39
N PRO A 225 2.66 -23.93 -18.70
CA PRO A 225 3.00 -24.42 -17.37
C PRO A 225 4.10 -25.49 -17.49
N SER A 226 5.35 -25.06 -17.61
CA SER A 226 6.50 -25.88 -17.26
C SER A 226 6.59 -25.91 -15.74
N ARG A 227 6.51 -27.12 -15.18
CA ARG A 227 6.57 -27.42 -13.74
C ARG A 227 7.86 -26.83 -13.14
N PRO A 228 7.82 -25.68 -12.44
CA PRO A 228 9.02 -25.10 -11.86
C PRO A 228 9.33 -25.81 -10.54
N ALA A 229 10.60 -25.84 -10.14
CA ALA A 229 11.02 -26.38 -8.83
C ALA A 229 10.44 -25.59 -7.64
N LEU A 230 9.90 -24.39 -7.90
CA LEU A 230 9.02 -23.64 -7.01
C LEU A 230 7.65 -23.54 -7.68
N PRO A 231 6.53 -23.89 -7.03
CA PRO A 231 5.24 -23.41 -7.52
C PRO A 231 5.33 -21.88 -7.57
N ALA A 232 4.91 -21.28 -8.69
CA ALA A 232 4.81 -19.82 -8.80
C ALA A 232 4.16 -19.30 -7.51
N PRO A 233 4.84 -18.46 -6.72
CA PRO A 233 4.28 -18.05 -5.45
C PRO A 233 2.96 -17.35 -5.75
N CYS A 234 1.89 -17.77 -5.07
CA CYS A 234 0.71 -16.95 -4.92
C CYS A 234 1.10 -15.75 -4.07
N GLY A 235 1.85 -14.81 -4.65
CA GLY A 235 2.09 -13.52 -4.06
C GLY A 235 0.74 -12.81 -4.01
N ILE A 236 0.14 -12.75 -2.83
CA ILE A 236 -0.97 -11.84 -2.61
C ILE A 236 -0.33 -10.46 -2.58
N LEU A 237 -0.35 -9.78 -3.73
CA LEU A 237 -0.11 -8.35 -3.76
C LEU A 237 -1.20 -7.73 -2.89
N ALA A 238 -0.81 -7.20 -1.73
CA ALA A 238 -1.66 -6.32 -0.94
C ALA A 238 -1.81 -4.99 -1.70
N SER A 239 -2.48 -5.02 -2.85
CA SER A 239 -2.96 -3.81 -3.49
C SER A 239 -4.23 -3.44 -2.78
N ALA A 240 -4.20 -2.32 -2.07
CA ALA A 240 -5.35 -1.77 -1.41
C ALA A 240 -6.31 -1.08 -2.41
N ARG A 241 -6.64 -1.81 -3.49
CA ARG A 241 -7.79 -1.57 -4.35
C ARG A 241 -8.91 -2.45 -3.83
N GLY A 242 -9.98 -1.83 -3.38
CA GLY A 242 -11.26 -2.52 -3.22
C GLY A 242 -11.70 -3.07 -4.56
N GLY A 243 -11.61 -4.39 -4.70
CA GLY A 243 -12.23 -5.17 -5.75
C GLY A 243 -12.89 -6.36 -5.09
N SER A 244 -14.18 -6.57 -5.37
CA SER A 244 -14.99 -7.66 -4.84
C SER A 244 -14.27 -9.01 -4.91
N PRO A 245 -14.46 -9.91 -3.92
CA PRO A 245 -13.89 -11.23 -3.97
C PRO A 245 -14.43 -11.96 -5.21
N CYS A 246 -13.54 -12.41 -6.08
CA CYS A 246 -13.88 -13.39 -7.10
C CYS A 246 -14.52 -14.59 -6.39
N ALA A 247 -15.77 -14.88 -6.75
CA ALA A 247 -16.44 -16.10 -6.32
C ALA A 247 -15.64 -17.30 -6.87
N TRP A 248 -15.12 -18.12 -5.96
CA TRP A 248 -14.54 -19.41 -6.31
C TRP A 248 -15.68 -20.38 -6.66
N PRO A 249 -15.61 -21.14 -7.77
CA PRO A 249 -16.52 -22.26 -7.98
C PRO A 249 -16.25 -23.32 -6.89
N ALA A 250 -17.34 -23.87 -6.34
CA ALA A 250 -17.26 -24.92 -5.33
C ALA A 250 -16.55 -26.18 -5.89
N PRO A 251 -15.74 -26.89 -5.09
CA PRO A 251 -15.10 -28.12 -5.52
C PRO A 251 -16.13 -29.23 -5.80
N PRO A 252 -15.92 -30.08 -6.83
CA PRO A 252 -16.84 -31.17 -7.12
C PRO A 252 -16.84 -32.20 -5.98
N THR A 253 -18.04 -32.64 -5.61
CA THR A 253 -18.25 -33.71 -4.62
C THR A 253 -17.77 -35.06 -5.13
N PRO A 254 -17.29 -35.95 -4.22
CA PRO A 254 -16.63 -37.20 -4.58
C PRO A 254 -17.65 -38.30 -4.93
N GLN A 255 -18.38 -38.15 -6.03
CA GLN A 255 -19.26 -39.21 -6.55
C GLN A 255 -19.14 -39.50 -8.05
N GLU A 256 -18.25 -38.86 -8.80
CA GLU A 256 -17.99 -39.23 -10.19
C GLU A 256 -16.55 -39.73 -10.37
N ARG A 257 -16.34 -40.95 -9.90
CA ARG A 257 -15.29 -41.86 -10.41
C ARG A 257 -15.93 -43.24 -10.60
N VAL A 258 -16.48 -43.46 -11.80
CA VAL A 258 -16.62 -44.77 -12.44
C VAL A 258 -16.30 -44.58 -13.90
#